data_AF-A0AAU6AEE1-F1
#
_entry.id   AF-A0AAU6AEE1-F1
#
_cell.length_a   1.000
_cell.length_b   1.000
_cell.length_c   1.000
_cell.angle_alpha   90.00
_cell.angle_beta   90.00
_cell.angle_gamma   90.00
#
_symmetry.space_group_name_H-M   'P 1'
#
loop_
_entity.id
_entity.type
_entity.pdbx_description
1 polymer ?
#
loop_
_entity_poly.entity_id
_entity_poly.type
_entity_poly.pdbx_seq_one_letter_code
_entity_poly.pdbx_strand_id
1 'polypeptide(L)'
;MLDDAADEAGEEEPIKQRKNGLYPGVSDELAENMKSGWADTELRGLEPIAQAEYTAARRTALSAHFPGERLVIPAGNLKTRSNDTDYPFRASVEYAYLTGNLTEDGVLVLEPTVDGHNATIYLLPRSDRENGEFWLSGQGELWVGRRHSLTEAEQVYGIPASDVRELADKLRAATGPVRVVRGYDAGIEAALTDKVTAERDEELRVFLSEARLIKDDFEAGELQKAVDSTARGFEDVVKVLDKAEATSERYIEGTFFLRARVEGNDIGYGSICAAGPHACTLHWVRNDGPVRSGDLLLLDAGVETHTLYTADVTRTLPVNGRYSEIQKKIYDAVYESQEAGIAAVQPGAKYRDFHDAAQRVLAEKLVEWGLVEGPVERVLELGLQRRWTLHGTGHMLGMDVHDCAAARTETYVDSTLEPGMCLTVEPGLYFQADDLTVPEEYRGIGVRIEDDILVTEDGNRNLSDGLPRRSDEVEAWMAALKG
;
A
#
# COMPACT_ATOMS: atom_id res chain seq x y z
N MET A 1 60.63 10.98 22.00
CA MET A 1 60.03 12.17 21.38
C MET A 1 58.80 11.67 20.68
N LEU A 2 57.67 11.95 21.30
CA LEU A 2 56.34 11.86 20.71
C LEU A 2 56.28 13.01 19.68
N ASP A 3 55.78 12.75 18.48
CA ASP A 3 55.27 13.79 17.59
C ASP A 3 54.22 13.16 16.66
N ASP A 4 52.97 13.39 17.05
CA ASP A 4 51.82 13.81 16.25
C ASP A 4 51.70 13.29 14.81
N ALA A 5 50.93 12.21 14.66
CA ALA A 5 50.11 12.01 13.48
C ALA A 5 48.74 12.63 13.77
N ALA A 6 48.52 13.84 13.26
CA ALA A 6 47.22 14.49 13.30
C ALA A 6 46.22 13.72 12.42
N ASP A 7 45.06 13.43 12.99
CA ASP A 7 43.85 13.01 12.30
C ASP A 7 43.49 14.05 11.22
N GLU A 8 43.61 13.68 9.94
CA GLU A 8 42.89 14.35 8.86
C GLU A 8 41.44 13.84 8.89
N ALA A 9 40.61 14.46 9.74
CA ALA A 9 39.17 14.44 9.55
C ALA A 9 38.88 15.03 8.16
N GLY A 10 38.20 14.26 7.30
CA GLY A 10 37.88 14.67 5.94
C GLY A 10 37.18 16.02 5.94
N GLU A 11 37.69 16.98 5.17
CA GLU A 11 37.04 18.28 4.97
C GLU A 11 35.63 18.06 4.40
N GLU A 12 34.60 18.42 5.17
CA GLU A 12 33.23 18.44 4.69
C GLU A 12 33.12 19.41 3.50
N GLU A 13 32.64 18.94 2.35
CA GLU A 13 32.44 19.81 1.19
C GLU A 13 31.45 20.94 1.56
N PRO A 14 31.73 22.21 1.21
CA PRO A 14 30.86 23.31 1.55
C PRO A 14 29.50 23.17 0.87
N ILE A 15 28.43 23.29 1.67
CA ILE A 15 27.04 23.15 1.22
C ILE A 15 26.73 24.21 0.15
N LYS A 16 26.45 23.75 -1.08
CA LYS A 16 26.21 24.63 -2.24
C LYS A 16 24.88 25.37 -2.11
N GLN A 17 24.91 26.68 -2.28
CA GLN A 17 23.71 27.51 -2.30
C GLN A 17 22.84 27.27 -3.54
N ARG A 18 21.52 27.51 -3.40
CA ARG A 18 20.58 27.38 -4.51
C ARG A 18 20.92 28.37 -5.64
N LYS A 19 20.92 27.89 -6.87
CA LYS A 19 21.23 28.64 -8.10
C LYS A 19 20.37 29.92 -8.29
N ASN A 20 19.13 29.92 -7.77
CA ASN A 20 18.20 31.05 -7.87
C ASN A 20 18.01 31.78 -6.51
N GLY A 21 19.02 31.75 -5.63
CA GLY A 21 18.97 32.47 -4.36
C GLY A 21 18.86 33.99 -4.57
N LEU A 22 18.11 34.67 -3.69
CA LEU A 22 17.96 36.13 -3.69
C LEU A 22 19.20 36.86 -3.15
N TYR A 23 20.10 36.13 -2.50
CA TYR A 23 21.31 36.65 -1.87
C TYR A 23 22.56 36.10 -2.56
N PRO A 24 23.62 36.91 -2.68
CA PRO A 24 24.84 36.51 -3.38
C PRO A 24 25.70 35.50 -2.59
N GLY A 25 25.41 35.32 -1.30
CA GLY A 25 26.19 34.50 -0.39
C GLY A 25 25.64 34.56 1.03
N VAL A 26 26.34 33.88 1.95
CA VAL A 26 26.11 33.91 3.39
C VAL A 26 27.27 34.63 4.05
N SER A 27 27.00 35.65 4.86
CA SER A 27 28.05 36.34 5.59
C SER A 27 28.48 35.55 6.83
N ASP A 28 29.71 35.76 7.27
CA ASP A 28 30.24 35.11 8.47
C ASP A 28 29.41 35.47 9.71
N GLU A 29 28.93 36.71 9.82
CA GLU A 29 28.07 37.12 10.95
C GLU A 29 26.73 36.39 10.96
N LEU A 30 26.14 36.13 9.78
CA LEU A 30 24.92 35.34 9.70
C LEU A 30 25.19 33.88 10.04
N ALA A 31 26.29 33.31 9.53
CA ALA A 31 26.68 31.93 9.84
C ALA A 31 26.88 31.75 11.36
N GLU A 32 27.63 32.63 12.02
CA GLU A 32 27.83 32.60 13.48
C GLU A 32 26.53 32.82 14.26
N ASN A 33 25.66 33.73 13.79
CA ASN A 33 24.34 33.93 14.41
C ASN A 33 23.50 32.64 14.35
N MET A 34 23.50 31.96 13.20
CA MET A 34 22.73 30.74 12.94
C MET A 34 23.23 29.52 13.73
N LYS A 35 24.43 29.55 14.32
CA LYS A 35 24.94 28.49 15.22
C LYS A 35 24.49 28.68 16.67
N SER A 36 24.19 29.91 17.07
CA SER A 36 23.98 30.26 18.47
C SER A 36 22.52 30.27 18.93
N GLY A 37 22.29 30.08 20.23
CA GLY A 37 20.97 30.32 20.86
C GLY A 37 19.93 29.22 20.69
N TRP A 38 20.33 28.03 20.24
CA TRP A 38 19.44 26.86 20.12
C TRP A 38 19.40 26.04 21.41
N ALA A 39 18.21 25.53 21.75
CA ALA A 39 18.04 24.59 22.86
C ALA A 39 18.37 23.16 22.43
N ASP A 40 18.71 22.30 23.40
CA ASP A 40 18.74 20.85 23.20
C ASP A 40 17.33 20.39 22.79
N THR A 41 17.25 19.71 21.65
CA THR A 41 16.00 19.18 21.13
C THR A 41 15.83 17.70 21.40
N GLU A 42 16.85 16.99 21.92
CA GLU A 42 16.83 15.54 22.11
C GLU A 42 15.63 15.09 22.94
N LEU A 43 14.83 14.20 22.36
CA LEU A 43 13.72 13.54 23.05
C LEU A 43 14.29 12.45 23.95
N ARG A 44 13.73 12.36 25.16
CA ARG A 44 14.15 11.41 26.18
C ARG A 44 12.95 10.64 26.68
N GLY A 45 13.13 9.36 27.00
CA GLY A 45 12.04 8.48 27.42
C GLY A 45 11.08 8.18 26.27
N LEU A 46 11.63 7.95 25.07
CA LEU A 46 10.86 7.49 23.94
C LEU A 46 10.52 6.01 24.14
N GLU A 47 9.27 5.66 23.86
CA GLU A 47 8.83 4.27 23.85
C GLU A 47 8.99 3.68 22.44
N PRO A 48 9.30 2.38 22.31
CA PRO A 48 9.29 1.71 21.02
C PRO A 48 7.92 1.79 20.34
N ILE A 49 7.93 1.80 19.01
CA ILE A 49 6.70 1.71 18.22
C ILE A 49 6.00 0.35 18.45
N ALA A 50 4.68 0.32 18.24
CA ALA A 50 3.85 -0.86 18.52
C ALA A 50 4.32 -2.13 17.77
N GLN A 51 4.86 -1.97 16.56
CA GLN A 51 5.36 -3.06 15.72
C GLN A 51 6.83 -3.45 15.99
N ALA A 52 7.53 -2.82 16.94
CA ALA A 52 8.97 -3.04 17.13
C ALA A 52 9.30 -4.54 17.36
N GLU A 53 8.57 -5.22 18.24
CA GLU A 53 8.77 -6.65 18.53
C GLU A 53 8.44 -7.54 17.32
N TYR A 54 7.36 -7.24 16.59
CA TYR A 54 6.95 -7.95 15.38
C TYR A 54 8.03 -7.83 14.29
N THR A 55 8.55 -6.62 14.06
CA THR A 55 9.64 -6.41 13.09
C THR A 55 10.92 -7.12 13.50
N ALA A 56 11.22 -7.24 14.80
CA ALA A 56 12.36 -8.01 15.28
C ALA A 56 12.23 -9.50 14.92
N ALA A 57 11.05 -10.10 15.13
CA ALA A 57 10.79 -11.49 14.75
C ALA A 57 10.94 -11.71 13.23
N ARG A 58 10.44 -10.77 12.41
CA ARG A 58 10.58 -10.80 10.94
C ARG A 58 12.05 -10.75 10.51
N ARG A 59 12.87 -9.89 11.12
CA ARG A 59 14.32 -9.85 10.90
C ARG A 59 15.01 -11.15 11.33
N THR A 60 14.58 -11.78 12.43
CA THR A 60 15.10 -13.10 12.84
C THR A 60 14.79 -14.18 11.82
N ALA A 61 13.58 -14.23 11.27
CA ALA A 61 13.20 -15.18 10.23
C ALA A 61 14.02 -14.98 8.95
N LEU A 62 14.20 -13.72 8.52
CA LEU A 62 15.05 -13.36 7.40
C LEU A 62 16.51 -13.78 7.61
N SER A 63 17.05 -13.51 8.80
CA SER A 63 18.40 -13.90 9.20
C SER A 63 18.61 -15.42 9.14
N ALA A 64 17.62 -16.21 9.56
CA ALA A 64 17.69 -17.66 9.54
C ALA A 64 17.64 -18.24 8.12
N HIS A 65 16.99 -17.55 7.19
CA HIS A 65 16.85 -18.01 5.81
C HIS A 65 18.10 -17.78 4.95
N PHE A 66 18.81 -16.66 5.18
CA PHE A 66 20.01 -16.30 4.40
C PHE A 66 21.27 -16.22 5.29
N PRO A 67 21.70 -17.32 5.94
CA PRO A 67 22.85 -17.28 6.83
C PRO A 67 24.14 -16.96 6.09
N GLY A 68 24.98 -16.10 6.69
CA GLY A 68 26.31 -15.78 6.15
C GLY A 68 26.31 -14.80 4.97
N GLU A 69 25.15 -14.23 4.61
CA GLU A 69 25.02 -13.27 3.52
C GLU A 69 24.66 -11.89 4.05
N ARG A 70 25.29 -10.82 3.55
CA ARG A 70 24.85 -9.45 3.90
C ARG A 70 23.56 -9.14 3.16
N LEU A 71 22.54 -8.66 3.90
CA LEU A 71 21.25 -8.27 3.33
C LEU A 71 21.09 -6.76 3.42
N VAL A 72 20.71 -6.12 2.32
CA VAL A 72 20.56 -4.66 2.21
C VAL A 72 19.16 -4.33 1.71
N ILE A 73 18.38 -3.62 2.52
CA ILE A 73 16.97 -3.30 2.27
C ILE A 73 16.79 -1.79 2.33
N PRO A 74 16.83 -1.07 1.19
CA PRO A 74 16.61 0.38 1.16
C PRO A 74 15.13 0.75 1.31
N ALA A 75 14.83 1.81 2.05
CA ALA A 75 13.52 2.46 2.11
C ALA A 75 13.15 3.13 0.78
N GLY A 76 14.17 3.60 0.05
CA GLY A 76 14.05 4.32 -1.21
C GLY A 76 14.14 5.83 -1.06
N ASN A 77 14.21 6.51 -2.21
CA ASN A 77 14.36 7.97 -2.28
C ASN A 77 13.09 8.65 -2.81
N LEU A 78 12.98 9.96 -2.57
CA LEU A 78 11.95 10.83 -3.14
C LEU A 78 11.87 10.69 -4.68
N LYS A 79 10.64 10.79 -5.21
CA LYS A 79 10.38 10.76 -6.65
C LYS A 79 9.84 12.11 -7.10
N THR A 80 10.48 12.68 -8.11
CA THR A 80 10.09 13.98 -8.66
C THR A 80 8.69 13.94 -9.27
N ARG A 81 7.84 14.87 -8.83
CA ARG A 81 6.51 15.14 -9.41
C ARG A 81 6.57 16.18 -10.51
N SER A 82 7.16 17.34 -10.21
CA SER A 82 7.32 18.43 -11.18
C SER A 82 8.45 19.35 -10.76
N ASN A 83 9.52 19.40 -11.57
CA ASN A 83 10.73 20.17 -11.29
C ASN A 83 11.32 19.90 -9.90
N ASP A 84 11.30 20.88 -9.00
CA ASP A 84 11.84 20.81 -7.63
C ASP A 84 10.79 20.38 -6.58
N THR A 85 9.67 19.80 -7.04
CA THR A 85 8.63 19.24 -6.18
C THR A 85 8.56 17.73 -6.36
N ASP A 86 8.52 17.02 -5.25
CA ASP A 86 8.43 15.56 -5.19
C ASP A 86 7.00 15.11 -4.89
N TYR A 87 6.72 13.84 -5.19
CA TYR A 87 5.55 13.16 -4.65
C TYR A 87 5.72 12.95 -3.14
N PRO A 88 4.63 12.82 -2.37
CA PRO A 88 4.70 12.35 -0.99
C PRO A 88 5.52 11.05 -0.92
N PHE A 89 6.45 11.00 0.03
CA PHE A 89 7.28 9.82 0.20
C PHE A 89 6.48 8.66 0.78
N ARG A 90 6.71 7.47 0.25
CA ARG A 90 6.24 6.21 0.80
C ARG A 90 7.38 5.20 0.72
N ALA A 91 7.77 4.67 1.87
CA ALA A 91 8.86 3.70 1.96
C ALA A 91 8.54 2.41 1.18
N SER A 92 9.58 1.72 0.72
CA SER A 92 9.48 0.35 0.23
C SER A 92 8.83 -0.53 1.31
N VAL A 93 7.96 -1.44 0.87
CA VAL A 93 7.23 -2.27 1.83
C VAL A 93 8.15 -3.26 2.52
N GLU A 94 9.18 -3.75 1.83
CA GLU A 94 10.21 -4.61 2.41
C GLU A 94 10.91 -3.94 3.60
N TYR A 95 11.30 -2.67 3.45
CA TYR A 95 11.94 -1.91 4.51
C TYR A 95 10.98 -1.62 5.66
N ALA A 96 9.78 -1.13 5.35
CA ALA A 96 8.78 -0.79 6.36
C ALA A 96 8.33 -2.03 7.14
N TYR A 97 8.14 -3.17 6.48
CA TYR A 97 7.79 -4.46 7.09
C TYR A 97 8.84 -4.95 8.09
N LEU A 98 10.13 -4.72 7.80
CA LEU A 98 11.26 -5.16 8.63
C LEU A 98 11.69 -4.15 9.70
N THR A 99 11.23 -2.91 9.66
CA THR A 99 11.72 -1.85 10.58
C THR A 99 10.63 -1.06 11.28
N GLY A 100 9.45 -0.92 10.66
CA GLY A 100 8.44 0.06 11.04
C GLY A 100 8.87 1.53 10.84
N ASN A 101 10.06 1.79 10.28
CA ASN A 101 10.53 3.12 9.91
C ASN A 101 10.01 3.48 8.51
N LEU A 102 9.61 4.73 8.33
CA LEU A 102 9.02 5.25 7.09
C LEU A 102 9.83 6.44 6.53
N THR A 103 11.06 6.63 6.99
CA THR A 103 11.90 7.77 6.60
C THR A 103 12.55 7.50 5.24
N GLU A 104 12.54 8.52 4.37
CA GLU A 104 13.29 8.51 3.12
C GLU A 104 14.80 8.32 3.33
N ASP A 105 15.47 7.78 2.32
CA ASP A 105 16.92 7.51 2.31
C ASP A 105 17.40 6.55 3.41
N GLY A 106 16.49 5.96 4.20
CA GLY A 106 16.81 4.94 5.20
C GLY A 106 17.25 3.62 4.56
N VAL A 107 18.17 2.90 5.20
CA VAL A 107 18.59 1.56 4.73
C VAL A 107 18.77 0.62 5.91
N LEU A 108 18.09 -0.53 5.88
CA LEU A 108 18.33 -1.61 6.82
C LEU A 108 19.44 -2.51 6.26
N VAL A 109 20.45 -2.77 7.07
CA VAL A 109 21.51 -3.73 6.75
C VAL A 109 21.57 -4.81 7.81
N LEU A 110 21.53 -6.07 7.38
CA LEU A 110 21.83 -7.23 8.23
C LEU A 110 23.24 -7.70 7.88
N GLU A 111 24.17 -7.50 8.81
CA GLU A 111 25.56 -7.94 8.72
C GLU A 111 25.70 -9.38 9.25
N PRO A 112 26.23 -10.33 8.47
CA PRO A 112 26.28 -11.72 8.88
C PRO A 112 27.28 -11.92 10.03
N THR A 113 26.89 -12.76 10.98
CA THR A 113 27.72 -13.23 12.10
C THR A 113 27.77 -14.76 12.09
N VAL A 114 28.49 -15.36 13.04
CA VAL A 114 28.58 -16.83 13.16
C VAL A 114 27.21 -17.47 13.43
N ASP A 115 26.34 -16.78 14.17
CA ASP A 115 25.06 -17.33 14.67
C ASP A 115 23.82 -16.62 14.09
N GLY A 116 23.98 -15.76 13.09
CA GLY A 116 22.87 -15.00 12.49
C GLY A 116 23.32 -13.68 11.87
N HIS A 117 22.67 -12.58 12.24
CA HIS A 117 23.02 -11.23 11.76
C HIS A 117 22.96 -10.19 12.89
N ASN A 118 23.78 -9.16 12.77
CA ASN A 118 23.57 -7.89 13.46
C ASN A 118 22.81 -6.95 12.53
N ALA A 119 21.64 -6.48 12.97
CA ALA A 119 20.83 -5.52 12.21
C ALA A 119 21.20 -4.09 12.59
N THR A 120 21.38 -3.23 11.58
CA THR A 120 21.59 -1.78 11.75
C THR A 120 20.69 -1.03 10.77
N ILE A 121 20.00 0.00 11.27
CA ILE A 121 19.24 0.96 10.47
C ILE A 121 20.12 2.19 10.21
N TYR A 122 20.42 2.44 8.95
CA TYR A 122 21.18 3.61 8.52
C TYR A 122 20.22 4.74 8.18
N LEU A 123 20.35 5.88 8.86
CA LEU A 123 19.52 7.07 8.70
C LEU A 123 20.40 8.30 8.60
N LEU A 124 19.86 9.36 7.99
CA LEU A 124 20.48 10.67 8.06
C LEU A 124 20.30 11.20 9.50
N PRO A 125 21.38 11.46 10.26
CA PRO A 125 21.28 11.98 11.61
C PRO A 125 20.61 13.36 11.65
N ARG A 126 20.25 13.79 12.86
CA ARG A 126 19.83 15.17 13.12
C ARG A 126 20.82 16.15 12.50
N SER A 127 20.28 17.18 11.85
CA SER A 127 21.11 18.19 11.22
C SER A 127 22.07 18.82 12.21
N ASP A 128 23.34 18.89 11.83
CA ASP A 128 24.31 19.67 12.58
C ASP A 128 24.03 21.18 12.40
N ARG A 129 23.99 21.89 13.53
CA ARG A 129 23.77 23.33 13.59
C ARG A 129 25.08 24.11 13.47
N GLU A 130 26.22 23.46 13.70
CA GLU A 130 27.56 24.08 13.70
C GLU A 130 28.18 24.14 12.31
N ASN A 131 27.93 23.15 11.44
CA ASN A 131 28.45 23.12 10.06
C ASN A 131 27.50 23.76 9.02
N GLY A 132 26.31 24.19 9.45
CA GLY A 132 25.31 24.82 8.60
C GLY A 132 24.34 23.85 7.90
N GLU A 133 24.46 22.53 8.11
CA GLU A 133 23.55 21.52 7.56
C GLU A 133 22.08 21.87 7.86
N PHE A 134 21.77 22.29 9.09
CA PHE A 134 20.43 22.68 9.52
C PHE A 134 19.70 23.63 8.55
N TRP A 135 20.41 24.59 7.93
CA TRP A 135 19.79 25.70 7.22
C TRP A 135 20.33 25.95 5.80
N LEU A 136 21.52 25.45 5.46
CA LEU A 136 22.07 25.53 4.11
C LEU A 136 21.72 24.31 3.27
N SER A 137 21.61 23.13 3.90
CA SER A 137 21.31 21.90 3.18
C SER A 137 19.85 21.89 2.75
N GLY A 138 19.58 21.43 1.53
CA GLY A 138 18.22 21.14 1.07
C GLY A 138 17.53 20.08 1.93
N GLN A 139 18.32 19.20 2.56
CA GLN A 139 17.87 18.21 3.53
C GLN A 139 18.07 18.67 4.99
N GLY A 140 18.34 19.95 5.24
CA GLY A 140 18.44 20.48 6.61
C GLY A 140 17.08 20.53 7.31
N GLU A 141 17.02 20.29 8.62
CA GLU A 141 15.75 20.26 9.37
C GLU A 141 14.96 21.59 9.34
N LEU A 142 15.61 22.72 9.01
CA LEU A 142 14.90 23.99 8.76
C LEU A 142 13.97 23.89 7.54
N TRP A 143 14.36 23.11 6.54
CA TRP A 143 13.67 23.00 5.25
C TRP A 143 12.68 21.86 5.21
N VAL A 144 13.08 20.69 5.71
CA VAL A 144 12.29 19.45 5.58
C VAL A 144 11.66 18.99 6.89
N GLY A 145 11.86 19.76 7.97
CA GLY A 145 11.37 19.41 9.29
C GLY A 145 12.31 18.51 10.07
N ARG A 146 11.96 18.34 11.35
CA ARG A 146 12.74 17.57 12.32
C ARG A 146 12.78 16.09 11.98
N ARG A 147 13.92 15.45 12.24
CA ARG A 147 14.09 13.98 12.24
C ARG A 147 14.58 13.46 13.59
N HIS A 148 14.46 12.15 13.77
CA HIS A 148 15.04 11.49 14.93
C HIS A 148 16.57 11.60 14.89
N SER A 149 17.19 11.81 16.06
CA SER A 149 18.61 11.51 16.21
C SER A 149 18.83 9.99 16.05
N LEU A 150 20.07 9.55 15.86
CA LEU A 150 20.36 8.10 15.80
C LEU A 150 19.98 7.40 17.13
N THR A 151 20.22 8.05 18.26
CA THR A 151 19.85 7.55 19.60
C THR A 151 18.34 7.48 19.79
N GLU A 152 17.59 8.47 19.31
CA GLU A 152 16.12 8.46 19.32
C GLU A 152 15.58 7.35 18.42
N ALA A 153 16.14 7.20 17.21
CA ALA A 153 15.75 6.15 16.28
C ALA A 153 16.00 4.75 16.85
N GLU A 154 17.13 4.54 17.53
CA GLU A 154 17.43 3.27 18.20
C GLU A 154 16.38 2.93 19.27
N GLN A 155 15.97 3.90 20.08
CA GLN A 155 14.92 3.69 21.09
C GLN A 155 13.55 3.41 20.46
N VAL A 156 13.18 4.16 19.41
CA VAL A 156 11.87 4.06 18.76
C VAL A 156 11.71 2.76 17.98
N TYR A 157 12.74 2.33 17.23
CA TYR A 157 12.66 1.16 16.36
C TYR A 157 13.19 -0.12 17.01
N GLY A 158 13.95 -0.01 18.11
CA GLY A 158 14.61 -1.16 18.73
C GLY A 158 15.68 -1.78 17.83
N ILE A 159 16.33 -0.96 17.00
CA ILE A 159 17.38 -1.37 16.06
C ILE A 159 18.54 -0.38 16.20
N PRO A 160 19.79 -0.84 16.38
CA PRO A 160 20.96 0.04 16.35
C PRO A 160 20.95 0.96 15.13
N ALA A 161 21.18 2.25 15.33
CA ALA A 161 21.15 3.24 14.26
C ALA A 161 22.55 3.74 13.91
N SER A 162 22.77 4.09 12.64
CA SER A 162 24.05 4.63 12.16
C SER A 162 23.84 5.67 11.06
N ASP A 163 24.85 6.50 10.81
CA ASP A 163 24.79 7.54 9.78
C ASP A 163 24.80 6.91 8.37
N VAL A 164 23.76 7.18 7.59
CA VAL A 164 23.64 6.68 6.20
C VAL A 164 24.71 7.22 5.28
N ARG A 165 25.31 8.38 5.57
CA ARG A 165 26.38 8.98 4.76
C ARG A 165 27.62 8.09 4.70
N GLU A 166 27.86 7.27 5.71
CA GLU A 166 28.98 6.31 5.75
C GLU A 166 28.68 5.00 5.02
N LEU A 167 27.41 4.73 4.68
CA LEU A 167 26.98 3.41 4.24
C LEU A 167 27.56 3.03 2.88
N ALA A 168 27.58 3.96 1.92
CA ALA A 168 28.05 3.67 0.56
C ALA A 168 29.48 3.13 0.54
N ASP A 169 30.38 3.71 1.33
CA ASP A 169 31.77 3.25 1.41
C ASP A 169 31.90 1.93 2.17
N LYS A 170 31.11 1.71 3.22
CA LYS A 170 31.00 0.39 3.89
C LYS A 170 30.54 -0.70 2.92
N LEU A 171 29.53 -0.41 2.10
CA LEU A 171 29.03 -1.34 1.08
C LEU A 171 30.03 -1.59 -0.04
N ARG A 172 30.83 -0.60 -0.45
CA ARG A 172 31.94 -0.82 -1.42
C ARG A 172 33.06 -1.69 -0.83
N ALA A 173 33.33 -1.54 0.46
CA ALA A 173 34.31 -2.34 1.19
C ALA A 173 33.80 -3.74 1.57
N ALA A 174 32.50 -4.00 1.41
CA ALA A 174 31.88 -5.28 1.71
C ALA A 174 32.60 -6.44 1.03
N THR A 175 32.82 -7.49 1.82
CA THR A 175 33.27 -8.81 1.36
C THR A 175 32.18 -9.85 1.63
N GLY A 176 32.27 -10.98 0.95
CA GLY A 176 31.28 -12.06 1.03
C GLY A 176 30.06 -11.85 0.12
N PRO A 177 29.11 -12.80 0.13
CA PRO A 177 27.87 -12.69 -0.63
C PRO A 177 26.99 -11.55 -0.10
N VAL A 178 26.40 -10.79 -1.02
CA VAL A 178 25.47 -9.70 -0.71
C VAL A 178 24.19 -9.90 -1.50
N ARG A 179 23.06 -9.56 -0.88
CA ARG A 179 21.73 -9.44 -1.49
C ARG A 179 21.17 -8.04 -1.25
N VAL A 180 20.53 -7.46 -2.25
CA VAL A 180 19.91 -6.14 -2.16
C VAL A 180 18.50 -6.14 -2.72
N VAL A 181 17.58 -5.47 -2.04
CA VAL A 181 16.26 -5.14 -2.62
C VAL A 181 16.44 -3.99 -3.61
N ARG A 182 16.29 -4.29 -4.90
CA ARG A 182 16.55 -3.34 -6.01
C ARG A 182 15.38 -2.41 -6.31
N GLY A 183 15.65 -1.34 -7.02
CA GLY A 183 14.67 -0.40 -7.58
C GLY A 183 14.35 0.79 -6.68
N TYR A 184 14.84 0.79 -5.45
CA TYR A 184 14.49 1.79 -4.45
C TYR A 184 15.56 2.89 -4.30
N ASP A 185 16.85 2.52 -4.35
CA ASP A 185 17.98 3.45 -4.19
C ASP A 185 19.14 3.14 -5.15
N ALA A 186 19.32 4.01 -6.15
CA ALA A 186 20.35 3.84 -7.18
C ALA A 186 21.77 4.06 -6.66
N GLY A 187 21.95 4.85 -5.59
CA GLY A 187 23.25 5.09 -4.97
C GLY A 187 23.75 3.85 -4.22
N ILE A 188 22.85 3.20 -3.49
CA ILE A 188 23.11 1.93 -2.81
C ILE A 188 23.39 0.81 -3.83
N GLU A 189 22.58 0.71 -4.88
CA GLU A 189 22.83 -0.27 -5.95
C GLU A 189 24.18 -0.04 -6.64
N ALA A 190 24.53 1.22 -6.91
CA ALA A 190 25.83 1.57 -7.48
C ALA A 190 26.99 1.15 -6.57
N ALA A 191 26.87 1.35 -5.26
CA ALA A 191 27.87 0.94 -4.27
C ALA A 191 28.07 -0.59 -4.19
N LEU A 192 27.10 -1.37 -4.67
CA LEU A 192 27.09 -2.83 -4.62
C LEU A 192 27.29 -3.51 -5.99
N THR A 193 27.42 -2.74 -7.09
CA THR A 193 27.34 -3.23 -8.48
C THR A 193 28.09 -4.54 -8.77
N ASP A 194 29.29 -4.73 -8.22
CA ASP A 194 30.17 -5.88 -8.45
C ASP A 194 30.05 -6.99 -7.39
N LYS A 195 29.12 -6.86 -6.43
CA LYS A 195 28.97 -7.74 -5.26
C LYS A 195 27.65 -8.51 -5.21
N VAL A 196 26.68 -8.10 -6.02
CA VAL A 196 25.32 -8.65 -6.05
C VAL A 196 25.04 -9.36 -7.38
N THR A 197 24.03 -10.22 -7.39
CA THR A 197 23.58 -10.93 -8.60
C THR A 197 22.07 -10.87 -8.68
N ALA A 198 21.51 -10.70 -9.89
CA ALA A 198 20.06 -10.61 -10.08
C ALA A 198 19.30 -11.81 -9.51
N GLU A 199 19.85 -13.02 -9.61
CA GLU A 199 19.25 -14.24 -9.04
C GLU A 199 19.10 -14.16 -7.51
N ARG A 200 20.17 -13.78 -6.81
CA ARG A 200 20.13 -13.63 -5.35
C ARG A 200 19.21 -12.51 -4.86
N ASP A 201 19.22 -11.39 -5.58
CA ASP A 201 18.38 -10.24 -5.25
C ASP A 201 16.90 -10.58 -5.46
N GLU A 202 16.59 -11.33 -6.51
CA GLU A 202 15.24 -11.82 -6.77
C GLU A 202 14.79 -12.84 -5.71
N GLU A 203 15.65 -13.79 -5.32
CA GLU A 203 15.35 -14.71 -4.21
C GLU A 203 15.04 -13.97 -2.89
N LEU A 204 15.78 -12.89 -2.58
CA LEU A 204 15.48 -12.04 -1.41
C LEU A 204 14.11 -11.38 -1.54
N ARG A 205 13.81 -10.81 -2.72
CA ARG A 205 12.51 -10.16 -3.01
C ARG A 205 11.35 -11.15 -2.88
N VAL A 206 11.50 -12.35 -3.44
CA VAL A 206 10.52 -13.44 -3.36
C VAL A 206 10.28 -13.83 -1.90
N PHE A 207 11.35 -14.08 -1.13
CA PHE A 207 11.23 -14.45 0.29
C PHE A 207 10.49 -13.37 1.10
N LEU A 208 10.84 -12.09 0.91
CA LEU A 208 10.20 -10.99 1.62
C LEU A 208 8.73 -10.82 1.24
N SER A 209 8.38 -11.09 -0.03
CA SER A 209 7.00 -11.09 -0.49
C SER A 209 6.19 -12.23 0.16
N GLU A 210 6.74 -13.45 0.19
CA GLU A 210 6.10 -14.61 0.80
C GLU A 210 5.97 -14.51 2.32
N ALA A 211 6.93 -13.86 3.00
CA ALA A 211 6.88 -13.64 4.44
C ALA A 211 5.67 -12.80 4.88
N ARG A 212 5.10 -11.98 3.98
CA ARG A 212 3.90 -11.15 4.23
C ARG A 212 2.58 -11.88 3.96
N LEU A 213 2.60 -13.12 3.45
CA LEU A 213 1.37 -13.85 3.14
C LEU A 213 0.52 -14.07 4.40
N ILE A 214 1.18 -14.47 5.50
CA ILE A 214 0.52 -14.77 6.78
C ILE A 214 0.66 -13.55 7.69
N LYS A 215 -0.45 -12.88 7.95
CA LYS A 215 -0.52 -11.69 8.79
C LYS A 215 -0.45 -12.09 10.25
N ASP A 216 0.45 -11.45 11.00
CA ASP A 216 0.43 -11.53 12.45
C ASP A 216 -0.70 -10.68 13.06
N ASP A 217 -0.92 -10.79 14.38
CA ASP A 217 -2.02 -10.09 15.07
C ASP A 217 -1.94 -8.56 14.96
N PHE A 218 -0.73 -7.99 14.85
CA PHE A 218 -0.58 -6.55 14.64
C PHE A 218 -1.03 -6.19 13.23
N GLU A 219 -0.62 -6.94 12.22
CA GLU A 219 -1.01 -6.71 10.82
C GLU A 219 -2.52 -6.84 10.63
N ALA A 220 -3.13 -7.88 11.20
CA ALA A 220 -4.58 -8.06 11.16
C ALA A 220 -5.32 -6.90 11.86
N GLY A 221 -4.75 -6.36 12.93
CA GLY A 221 -5.27 -5.17 13.61
C GLY A 221 -5.18 -3.90 12.76
N GLU A 222 -4.07 -3.69 12.04
CA GLU A 222 -3.91 -2.54 11.13
C GLU A 222 -4.83 -2.64 9.91
N LEU A 223 -5.02 -3.83 9.35
CA LEU A 223 -6.00 -4.08 8.28
C LEU A 223 -7.43 -3.75 8.74
N GLN A 224 -7.83 -4.16 9.95
CA GLN A 224 -9.14 -3.78 10.48
C GLN A 224 -9.27 -2.24 10.61
N LYS A 225 -8.24 -1.54 11.09
CA LYS A 225 -8.26 -0.07 11.19
C LYS A 225 -8.38 0.60 9.83
N ALA A 226 -7.71 0.05 8.81
CA ALA A 226 -7.81 0.49 7.43
C ALA A 226 -9.26 0.41 6.96
N VAL A 227 -9.89 -0.77 7.14
CA VAL A 227 -11.28 -1.03 6.76
C VAL A 227 -12.27 -0.13 7.52
N ASP A 228 -12.11 0.03 8.83
CA ASP A 228 -12.97 0.88 9.64
C ASP A 228 -12.94 2.34 9.16
N SER A 229 -11.76 2.83 8.76
CA SER A 229 -11.58 4.19 8.22
C SER A 229 -12.15 4.32 6.81
N THR A 230 -11.96 3.29 5.98
CA THR A 230 -12.59 3.15 4.67
C THR A 230 -14.10 3.21 4.78
N ALA A 231 -14.71 2.44 5.69
CA ALA A 231 -16.16 2.45 5.91
C ALA A 231 -16.70 3.85 6.25
N ARG A 232 -16.02 4.59 7.13
CA ARG A 232 -16.36 6.00 7.41
C ARG A 232 -16.19 6.91 6.19
N GLY A 233 -15.24 6.61 5.29
CA GLY A 233 -15.07 7.30 4.02
C GLY A 233 -16.23 7.06 3.05
N PHE A 234 -16.72 5.82 2.96
CA PHE A 234 -17.94 5.49 2.21
C PHE A 234 -19.17 6.24 2.76
N GLU A 235 -19.31 6.33 4.09
CA GLU A 235 -20.39 7.13 4.70
C GLU A 235 -20.29 8.62 4.33
N ASP A 236 -19.09 9.19 4.31
CA ASP A 236 -18.87 10.59 3.94
C ASP A 236 -19.29 10.84 2.49
N VAL A 237 -18.91 9.94 1.59
CA VAL A 237 -19.32 10.02 0.18
C VAL A 237 -20.85 9.99 0.06
N VAL A 238 -21.53 9.06 0.74
CA VAL A 238 -22.99 8.95 0.66
C VAL A 238 -23.70 10.23 1.10
N LYS A 239 -23.20 10.90 2.14
CA LYS A 239 -23.73 12.17 2.65
C LYS A 239 -23.60 13.34 1.67
N VAL A 240 -22.81 13.19 0.59
CA VAL A 240 -22.53 14.29 -0.35
C VAL A 240 -22.82 13.97 -1.82
N LEU A 241 -23.47 12.83 -2.11
CA LEU A 241 -23.78 12.44 -3.50
C LEU A 241 -24.64 13.47 -4.25
N ASP A 242 -25.54 14.16 -3.55
CA ASP A 242 -26.37 15.24 -4.10
C ASP A 242 -25.52 16.44 -4.59
N LYS A 243 -24.41 16.72 -3.90
CA LYS A 243 -23.45 17.76 -4.31
C LYS A 243 -22.56 17.29 -5.46
N ALA A 244 -22.23 15.99 -5.49
CA ALA A 244 -21.47 15.41 -6.60
C ALA A 244 -22.22 15.53 -7.94
N GLU A 245 -23.55 15.42 -7.94
CA GLU A 245 -24.38 15.66 -9.13
C GLU A 245 -24.21 17.06 -9.74
N ALA A 246 -23.91 18.07 -8.91
CA ALA A 246 -23.65 19.44 -9.36
C ALA A 246 -22.21 19.65 -9.86
N THR A 247 -21.34 18.63 -9.77
CA THR A 247 -19.91 18.73 -10.05
C THR A 247 -19.43 17.56 -10.91
N SER A 248 -18.70 16.60 -10.35
CA SER A 248 -18.16 15.43 -11.03
C SER A 248 -17.73 14.35 -10.01
N GLU A 249 -17.30 13.21 -10.53
CA GLU A 249 -16.69 12.13 -9.77
C GLU A 249 -15.51 12.60 -8.89
N ARG A 250 -14.76 13.65 -9.28
CA ARG A 250 -13.69 14.25 -8.45
C ARG A 250 -14.16 14.77 -7.10
N TYR A 251 -15.43 15.18 -6.98
CA TYR A 251 -15.97 15.62 -5.70
C TYR A 251 -16.10 14.45 -4.72
N ILE A 252 -16.39 13.25 -5.24
CA ILE A 252 -16.43 11.99 -4.49
C ILE A 252 -15.00 11.60 -4.10
N GLU A 253 -14.08 11.58 -5.06
CA GLU A 253 -12.65 11.31 -4.85
C GLU A 253 -12.07 12.19 -3.73
N GLY A 254 -12.26 13.51 -3.82
CA GLY A 254 -11.76 14.44 -2.80
C GLY A 254 -12.41 14.27 -1.43
N THR A 255 -13.67 13.83 -1.38
CA THR A 255 -14.37 13.54 -0.12
C THR A 255 -13.79 12.31 0.57
N PHE A 256 -13.58 11.22 -0.17
CA PHE A 256 -12.94 10.02 0.37
C PHE A 256 -11.48 10.31 0.76
N PHE A 257 -10.73 11.02 -0.08
CA PHE A 257 -9.35 11.40 0.18
C PHE A 257 -9.19 12.21 1.47
N LEU A 258 -10.14 13.10 1.80
CA LEU A 258 -10.15 13.82 3.07
C LEU A 258 -10.17 12.85 4.26
N ARG A 259 -11.02 11.82 4.22
CA ARG A 259 -11.06 10.78 5.27
C ARG A 259 -9.73 10.06 5.36
N ALA A 260 -9.22 9.58 4.21
CA ALA A 260 -7.97 8.84 4.13
C ALA A 260 -6.81 9.63 4.73
N ARG A 261 -6.71 10.93 4.42
CA ARG A 261 -5.62 11.77 4.90
C ARG A 261 -5.74 12.19 6.37
N VAL A 262 -6.94 12.20 6.93
CA VAL A 262 -7.17 12.59 8.33
C VAL A 262 -7.01 11.42 9.29
N GLU A 263 -7.41 10.22 8.87
CA GLU A 263 -7.40 9.02 9.74
C GLU A 263 -6.26 8.06 9.42
N GLY A 264 -5.69 8.13 8.22
CA GLY A 264 -4.60 7.29 7.74
C GLY A 264 -3.41 8.09 7.21
N ASN A 265 -2.49 7.37 6.57
CA ASN A 265 -1.39 7.97 5.83
C ASN A 265 -1.91 8.58 4.53
N ASP A 266 -2.57 7.80 3.69
CA ASP A 266 -3.02 8.21 2.35
C ASP A 266 -4.15 7.27 1.88
N ILE A 267 -4.56 7.37 0.62
CA ILE A 267 -5.28 6.28 -0.07
C ILE A 267 -4.30 5.15 -0.41
N GLY A 268 -4.73 3.90 -0.30
CA GLY A 268 -3.89 2.74 -0.67
C GLY A 268 -3.62 2.63 -2.17
N TYR A 269 -4.52 3.17 -2.97
CA TYR A 269 -4.48 3.22 -4.42
C TYR A 269 -5.38 4.35 -4.91
N GLY A 270 -5.23 4.76 -6.17
CA GLY A 270 -6.08 5.82 -6.74
C GLY A 270 -7.55 5.41 -6.69
N SER A 271 -8.36 6.11 -5.89
CA SER A 271 -9.78 5.81 -5.73
C SER A 271 -10.50 5.83 -7.09
N ILE A 272 -11.31 4.81 -7.35
CA ILE A 272 -12.12 4.67 -8.55
C ILE A 272 -13.52 5.16 -8.18
N CYS A 273 -13.89 6.33 -8.69
CA CYS A 273 -15.20 6.95 -8.45
C CYS A 273 -15.99 6.91 -9.76
N ALA A 274 -16.49 5.74 -10.15
CA ALA A 274 -16.97 5.52 -11.51
C ALA A 274 -18.51 5.59 -11.61
N ALA A 275 -19.03 6.69 -12.15
CA ALA A 275 -20.46 6.92 -12.32
C ALA A 275 -20.97 6.47 -13.70
N GLY A 276 -22.15 5.85 -13.74
CA GLY A 276 -22.82 5.39 -14.95
C GLY A 276 -21.93 4.44 -15.76
N PRO A 277 -21.79 4.64 -17.09
CA PRO A 277 -20.96 3.78 -17.94
C PRO A 277 -19.48 3.69 -17.54
N HIS A 278 -18.94 4.64 -16.76
CA HIS A 278 -17.57 4.55 -16.28
C HIS A 278 -17.36 3.35 -15.36
N ALA A 279 -18.40 2.87 -14.68
CA ALA A 279 -18.35 1.66 -13.86
C ALA A 279 -17.96 0.40 -14.68
N CYS A 280 -18.04 0.45 -16.02
CA CYS A 280 -17.57 -0.61 -16.90
C CYS A 280 -16.05 -0.55 -17.21
N THR A 281 -15.33 0.44 -16.66
CA THR A 281 -13.87 0.57 -16.78
C THR A 281 -13.22 0.27 -15.42
N LEU A 282 -12.53 -0.88 -15.33
CA LEU A 282 -12.09 -1.45 -14.05
C LEU A 282 -11.25 -0.51 -13.19
N HIS A 283 -10.28 0.20 -13.78
CA HIS A 283 -9.40 1.16 -13.09
C HIS A 283 -9.66 2.60 -13.55
N TRP A 284 -10.92 3.06 -13.45
CA TRP A 284 -11.29 4.44 -13.77
C TRP A 284 -10.83 5.41 -12.67
N VAL A 285 -9.56 5.83 -12.74
CA VAL A 285 -8.96 6.79 -11.78
C VAL A 285 -8.92 8.23 -12.30
N ARG A 286 -9.45 8.47 -13.50
CA ARG A 286 -9.50 9.84 -14.06
C ARG A 286 -10.53 10.70 -13.33
N ASN A 287 -11.61 10.05 -12.89
CA ASN A 287 -12.67 10.61 -12.06
C ASN A 287 -13.23 11.95 -12.59
N ASP A 288 -13.26 12.17 -13.90
CA ASP A 288 -13.68 13.44 -14.49
C ASP A 288 -15.08 13.41 -15.11
N GLY A 289 -15.82 12.31 -14.90
CA GLY A 289 -17.18 12.10 -15.38
C GLY A 289 -18.25 12.86 -14.61
N PRO A 290 -19.40 13.11 -15.24
CA PRO A 290 -20.58 13.64 -14.56
C PRO A 290 -21.21 12.57 -13.66
N VAL A 291 -21.67 12.98 -12.48
CA VAL A 291 -22.52 12.15 -11.60
C VAL A 291 -23.98 12.51 -11.87
N ARG A 292 -24.86 11.52 -12.04
CA ARG A 292 -26.26 11.76 -12.42
C ARG A 292 -27.22 10.92 -11.60
N SER A 293 -28.32 11.52 -11.15
CA SER A 293 -29.45 10.79 -10.61
C SER A 293 -29.94 9.71 -11.57
N GLY A 294 -30.12 8.49 -11.06
CA GLY A 294 -30.52 7.31 -11.82
C GLY A 294 -29.35 6.41 -12.25
N ASP A 295 -28.13 6.93 -12.30
CA ASP A 295 -26.93 6.12 -12.56
C ASP A 295 -26.48 5.38 -11.29
N LEU A 296 -25.67 4.33 -11.48
CA LEU A 296 -24.88 3.73 -10.41
C LEU A 296 -23.55 4.47 -10.25
N LEU A 297 -23.02 4.49 -9.04
CA LEU A 297 -21.65 4.83 -8.70
C LEU A 297 -20.97 3.55 -8.23
N LEU A 298 -20.00 3.05 -8.97
CA LEU A 298 -19.04 2.07 -8.46
C LEU A 298 -17.94 2.86 -7.76
N LEU A 299 -17.92 2.82 -6.43
CA LEU A 299 -16.85 3.38 -5.62
C LEU A 299 -15.97 2.25 -5.11
N ASP A 300 -14.74 2.23 -5.59
CA ASP A 300 -13.67 1.33 -5.16
C ASP A 300 -12.54 2.19 -4.58
N ALA A 301 -12.35 2.06 -3.26
CA ALA A 301 -11.43 2.90 -2.51
C ALA A 301 -11.03 2.28 -1.17
N GLY A 302 -9.77 2.49 -0.79
CA GLY A 302 -9.22 2.04 0.48
C GLY A 302 -8.34 3.10 1.14
N VAL A 303 -8.47 3.22 2.47
CA VAL A 303 -7.55 4.01 3.30
C VAL A 303 -6.29 3.19 3.60
N GLU A 304 -5.13 3.80 3.43
CA GLU A 304 -3.85 3.30 3.93
C GLU A 304 -3.59 3.87 5.32
N THR A 305 -3.31 3.02 6.30
CA THR A 305 -2.98 3.40 7.67
C THR A 305 -1.62 4.07 7.77
N HIS A 306 -1.35 4.70 8.92
CA HIS A 306 -0.04 5.28 9.25
C HIS A 306 1.12 4.27 9.32
N THR A 307 0.81 2.97 9.27
CA THR A 307 1.77 1.85 9.26
C THR A 307 1.81 1.16 7.89
N LEU A 308 1.19 1.77 6.88
CA LEU A 308 1.12 1.38 5.47
C LEU A 308 0.24 0.17 5.13
N TYR A 309 -0.53 -0.40 6.07
CA TYR A 309 -1.55 -1.40 5.73
C TYR A 309 -2.77 -0.73 5.10
N THR A 310 -3.31 -1.30 4.04
CA THR A 310 -4.46 -0.73 3.31
C THR A 310 -5.65 -1.69 3.26
N ALA A 311 -6.84 -1.10 3.21
CA ALA A 311 -8.07 -1.79 2.82
C ALA A 311 -8.24 -1.77 1.30
N ASP A 312 -9.14 -2.61 0.80
CA ASP A 312 -9.61 -2.60 -0.59
C ASP A 312 -11.10 -2.93 -0.62
N VAL A 313 -11.95 -1.91 -0.80
CA VAL A 313 -13.39 -2.09 -0.68
C VAL A 313 -14.08 -1.43 -1.84
N THR A 314 -14.94 -2.19 -2.50
CA THR A 314 -15.85 -1.70 -3.52
C THR A 314 -17.30 -1.80 -3.06
N ARG A 315 -18.05 -0.71 -3.21
CA ARG A 315 -19.52 -0.71 -3.22
C ARG A 315 -20.04 -0.04 -4.48
N THR A 316 -21.00 -0.69 -5.13
CA THR A 316 -21.78 -0.05 -6.19
C THR A 316 -23.08 0.51 -5.60
N LEU A 317 -23.30 1.82 -5.71
CA LEU A 317 -24.36 2.56 -5.04
C LEU A 317 -25.27 3.26 -6.07
N PRO A 318 -26.60 3.25 -5.92
CA PRO A 318 -27.47 4.07 -6.77
C PRO A 318 -27.32 5.53 -6.35
N VAL A 319 -26.93 6.42 -7.27
CA VAL A 319 -26.64 7.84 -6.93
C VAL A 319 -27.82 8.51 -6.21
N ASN A 320 -29.03 8.23 -6.67
CA ASN A 320 -30.28 8.75 -6.10
C ASN A 320 -30.80 7.97 -4.88
N GLY A 321 -30.11 6.92 -4.45
CA GLY A 321 -30.45 6.10 -3.29
C GLY A 321 -31.44 4.95 -3.55
N ARG A 322 -31.82 4.67 -4.81
CA ARG A 322 -32.68 3.53 -5.18
C ARG A 322 -32.21 2.85 -6.45
N TYR A 323 -32.07 1.53 -6.41
CA TYR A 323 -31.80 0.73 -7.60
C TYR A 323 -33.03 0.68 -8.49
N SER A 324 -32.85 0.76 -9.81
CA SER A 324 -33.85 0.29 -10.76
C SER A 324 -33.92 -1.24 -10.78
N GLU A 325 -35.00 -1.80 -11.33
CA GLU A 325 -35.17 -3.26 -11.42
C GLU A 325 -33.97 -3.95 -12.10
N ILE A 326 -33.47 -3.38 -13.20
CA ILE A 326 -32.32 -3.96 -13.93
C ILE A 326 -31.01 -3.80 -13.15
N GLN A 327 -30.80 -2.66 -12.48
CA GLN A 327 -29.63 -2.46 -11.63
C GLN A 327 -29.64 -3.43 -10.46
N LYS A 328 -30.79 -3.58 -9.77
CA LYS A 328 -30.97 -4.51 -8.67
C LYS A 328 -30.75 -5.96 -9.11
N LYS A 329 -31.29 -6.35 -10.28
CA LYS A 329 -31.07 -7.68 -10.85
C LYS A 329 -29.59 -8.02 -11.04
N ILE A 330 -28.82 -7.09 -11.60
CA ILE A 330 -27.37 -7.28 -11.83
C ILE A 330 -26.63 -7.27 -10.49
N TYR A 331 -26.99 -6.34 -9.60
CA TYR A 331 -26.38 -6.21 -8.28
C TYR A 331 -26.56 -7.46 -7.42
N ASP A 332 -27.79 -7.97 -7.32
CA ASP A 332 -28.09 -9.15 -6.51
C ASP A 332 -27.38 -10.40 -7.05
N ALA A 333 -27.15 -10.51 -8.36
CA ALA A 333 -26.33 -11.58 -8.94
C ALA A 333 -24.84 -11.47 -8.56
N VAL A 334 -24.28 -10.27 -8.51
CA VAL A 334 -22.90 -10.04 -8.05
C VAL A 334 -22.80 -10.32 -6.54
N TYR A 335 -23.79 -9.93 -5.76
CA TYR A 335 -23.87 -10.24 -4.33
C TYR A 335 -23.92 -11.76 -4.08
N GLU A 336 -24.78 -12.50 -4.79
CA GLU A 336 -24.82 -13.97 -4.72
C GLU A 336 -23.47 -14.61 -5.09
N SER A 337 -22.78 -14.06 -6.08
CA SER A 337 -21.45 -14.50 -6.48
C SER A 337 -20.40 -14.24 -5.40
N GLN A 338 -20.47 -13.08 -4.74
CA GLN A 338 -19.55 -12.71 -3.67
C GLN A 338 -19.74 -13.63 -2.46
N GLU A 339 -20.98 -13.88 -2.04
CA GLU A 339 -21.26 -14.76 -0.91
C GLU A 339 -20.78 -16.20 -1.17
N ALA A 340 -20.91 -16.70 -2.40
CA ALA A 340 -20.33 -17.99 -2.79
C ALA A 340 -18.79 -17.99 -2.74
N GLY A 341 -18.15 -16.90 -3.17
CA GLY A 341 -16.70 -16.72 -3.06
C GLY A 341 -16.25 -16.70 -1.59
N ILE A 342 -16.84 -15.84 -0.75
CA ILE A 342 -16.50 -15.71 0.67
C ILE A 342 -16.71 -17.04 1.42
N ALA A 343 -17.78 -17.77 1.13
CA ALA A 343 -18.02 -19.08 1.75
C ALA A 343 -16.92 -20.11 1.43
N ALA A 344 -16.26 -19.99 0.26
CA ALA A 344 -15.17 -20.86 -0.16
C ALA A 344 -13.79 -20.45 0.40
N VAL A 345 -13.66 -19.25 0.96
CA VAL A 345 -12.44 -18.82 1.67
C VAL A 345 -12.40 -19.50 3.03
N GLN A 346 -11.61 -20.58 3.15
CA GLN A 346 -11.53 -21.41 4.36
C GLN A 346 -10.10 -21.94 4.53
N PRO A 347 -9.63 -22.18 5.77
CA PRO A 347 -8.33 -22.81 5.99
C PRO A 347 -8.28 -24.19 5.32
N GLY A 348 -7.21 -24.45 4.58
CA GLY A 348 -6.98 -25.68 3.82
C GLY A 348 -7.69 -25.76 2.47
N ALA A 349 -8.58 -24.83 2.12
CA ALA A 349 -9.11 -24.71 0.76
C ALA A 349 -8.00 -24.25 -0.20
N LYS A 350 -8.12 -24.55 -1.50
CA LYS A 350 -7.16 -24.01 -2.47
C LYS A 350 -7.41 -22.53 -2.67
N TYR A 351 -6.35 -21.75 -2.90
CA TYR A 351 -6.49 -20.34 -3.22
C TYR A 351 -7.49 -20.10 -4.36
N ARG A 352 -7.55 -20.95 -5.38
CA ARG A 352 -8.45 -20.75 -6.53
C ARG A 352 -9.93 -21.04 -6.24
N ASP A 353 -10.26 -21.72 -5.14
CA ASP A 353 -11.62 -22.24 -4.93
C ASP A 353 -12.66 -21.11 -4.81
N PHE A 354 -12.30 -19.96 -4.21
CA PHE A 354 -13.21 -18.81 -4.10
C PHE A 354 -13.50 -18.15 -5.46
N HIS A 355 -12.48 -18.07 -6.33
CA HIS A 355 -12.65 -17.57 -7.68
C HIS A 355 -13.58 -18.48 -8.48
N ASP A 356 -13.34 -19.78 -8.44
CA ASP A 356 -14.13 -20.76 -9.18
C ASP A 356 -15.59 -20.80 -8.68
N ALA A 357 -15.82 -20.65 -7.36
CA ALA A 357 -17.16 -20.55 -6.76
C ALA A 357 -17.91 -19.31 -7.24
N ALA A 358 -17.27 -18.14 -7.20
CA ALA A 358 -17.89 -16.89 -7.65
C ALA A 358 -18.18 -16.92 -9.16
N GLN A 359 -17.24 -17.39 -9.98
CA GLN A 359 -17.38 -17.49 -11.43
C GLN A 359 -18.51 -18.44 -11.85
N ARG A 360 -18.71 -19.53 -11.10
CA ARG A 360 -19.83 -20.45 -11.32
C ARG A 360 -21.18 -19.73 -11.18
N VAL A 361 -21.38 -18.97 -10.11
CA VAL A 361 -22.62 -18.20 -9.91
C VAL A 361 -22.85 -17.21 -11.05
N LEU A 362 -21.82 -16.47 -11.47
CA LEU A 362 -21.96 -15.53 -12.58
C LEU A 362 -22.31 -16.24 -13.90
N ALA A 363 -21.68 -17.38 -14.18
CA ALA A 363 -22.00 -18.19 -15.36
C ALA A 363 -23.45 -18.70 -15.33
N GLU A 364 -23.92 -19.18 -14.18
CA GLU A 364 -25.31 -19.62 -13.98
C GLU A 364 -26.30 -18.48 -14.26
N LYS A 365 -26.07 -17.29 -13.70
CA LYS A 365 -26.93 -16.11 -13.93
C LYS A 365 -26.93 -15.66 -15.39
N LEU A 366 -25.78 -15.61 -16.03
CA LEU A 366 -25.67 -15.21 -17.44
C LEU A 366 -26.37 -16.20 -18.38
N VAL A 367 -26.34 -17.51 -18.08
CA VAL A 367 -27.10 -18.54 -18.80
C VAL A 367 -28.60 -18.41 -18.51
N GLU A 368 -28.98 -18.23 -17.24
CA GLU A 368 -30.38 -18.03 -16.83
C GLU A 368 -31.02 -16.83 -17.55
N TRP A 369 -30.27 -15.74 -17.72
CA TRP A 369 -30.74 -14.53 -18.41
C TRP A 369 -30.70 -14.64 -19.94
N GLY A 370 -30.19 -15.76 -20.48
CA GLY A 370 -30.06 -15.97 -21.92
C GLY A 370 -28.99 -15.10 -22.58
N LEU A 371 -28.02 -14.57 -21.82
CA LEU A 371 -26.89 -13.80 -22.35
C LEU A 371 -25.75 -14.72 -22.83
N VAL A 372 -25.68 -15.94 -22.28
CA VAL A 372 -24.77 -17.00 -22.74
C VAL A 372 -25.58 -18.25 -23.05
N GLU A 373 -25.34 -18.86 -24.21
CA GLU A 373 -25.99 -20.11 -24.61
C GLU A 373 -25.18 -21.33 -24.16
N GLY A 374 -25.89 -22.40 -23.79
CA GLY A 374 -25.32 -23.71 -23.49
C GLY A 374 -25.33 -24.09 -22.00
N PRO A 375 -24.89 -25.31 -21.65
CA PRO A 375 -24.81 -25.75 -20.27
C PRO A 375 -23.69 -25.03 -19.51
N VAL A 376 -23.93 -24.70 -18.24
CA VAL A 376 -23.01 -23.95 -17.36
C VAL A 376 -21.60 -24.54 -17.33
N GLU A 377 -21.46 -25.86 -17.25
CA GLU A 377 -20.14 -26.51 -17.25
C GLU A 377 -19.33 -26.19 -18.52
N ARG A 378 -20.00 -26.14 -19.68
CA ARG A 378 -19.32 -25.81 -20.94
C ARG A 378 -18.96 -24.32 -21.01
N VAL A 379 -19.81 -23.47 -20.45
CA VAL A 379 -19.53 -22.02 -20.32
C VAL A 379 -18.28 -21.81 -19.49
N LEU A 380 -18.17 -22.45 -18.33
CA LEU A 380 -17.02 -22.37 -17.43
C LEU A 380 -15.75 -22.96 -18.05
N GLU A 381 -15.83 -24.15 -18.65
CA GLU A 381 -14.70 -24.81 -19.33
C GLU A 381 -14.07 -23.91 -20.40
N LEU A 382 -14.90 -23.18 -21.15
CA LEU A 382 -14.47 -22.26 -22.19
C LEU A 382 -14.18 -20.84 -21.68
N GLY A 383 -14.58 -20.51 -20.45
CA GLY A 383 -14.52 -19.17 -19.89
C GLY A 383 -15.39 -18.14 -20.62
N LEU A 384 -16.53 -18.54 -21.20
CA LEU A 384 -17.36 -17.63 -22.02
C LEU A 384 -18.00 -16.51 -21.18
N GLN A 385 -18.30 -16.76 -19.91
CA GLN A 385 -18.82 -15.76 -18.97
C GLN A 385 -17.88 -14.57 -18.82
N ARG A 386 -16.56 -14.80 -19.00
CA ARG A 386 -15.53 -13.80 -18.79
C ARG A 386 -15.69 -12.58 -19.69
N ARG A 387 -16.49 -12.64 -20.77
CA ARG A 387 -16.83 -11.44 -21.57
C ARG A 387 -17.30 -10.26 -20.70
N TRP A 388 -18.01 -10.53 -19.61
CA TRP A 388 -18.52 -9.49 -18.69
C TRP A 388 -17.91 -9.57 -17.28
N THR A 389 -16.93 -10.46 -17.03
CA THR A 389 -16.24 -10.63 -15.74
C THR A 389 -14.78 -11.05 -15.98
N LEU A 390 -13.94 -10.09 -16.41
CA LEU A 390 -12.61 -10.40 -16.97
C LEU A 390 -11.50 -10.54 -15.91
N HIS A 391 -11.62 -9.86 -14.77
CA HIS A 391 -10.61 -9.84 -13.72
C HIS A 391 -10.69 -11.06 -12.81
N GLY A 392 -9.65 -11.27 -12.00
CA GLY A 392 -9.69 -12.26 -10.91
C GLY A 392 -10.75 -11.84 -9.89
N THR A 393 -11.25 -12.80 -9.11
CA THR A 393 -12.24 -12.52 -8.05
C THR A 393 -11.58 -11.96 -6.79
N GLY A 394 -10.25 -11.77 -6.79
CA GLY A 394 -9.53 -11.18 -5.67
C GLY A 394 -8.04 -11.46 -5.71
N HIS A 395 -7.35 -10.88 -4.73
CA HIS A 395 -5.91 -10.94 -4.52
C HIS A 395 -5.59 -10.86 -3.02
N MET A 396 -4.37 -11.26 -2.63
CA MET A 396 -3.85 -10.99 -1.29
C MET A 396 -3.79 -9.50 -1.03
N LEU A 397 -4.03 -9.14 0.23
CA LEU A 397 -4.10 -7.76 0.71
C LEU A 397 -3.22 -7.59 1.95
N GLY A 398 -2.55 -6.45 2.08
CA GLY A 398 -1.65 -6.16 3.18
C GLY A 398 -1.13 -4.73 3.15
N MET A 399 0.19 -4.59 3.20
CA MET A 399 0.86 -3.29 3.05
C MET A 399 0.88 -2.79 1.60
N ASP A 400 0.71 -3.67 0.62
CA ASP A 400 0.39 -3.29 -0.76
C ASP A 400 -1.06 -3.71 -1.02
N VAL A 401 -1.81 -2.95 -1.84
CA VAL A 401 -3.19 -3.33 -2.22
C VAL A 401 -3.20 -4.69 -2.92
N HIS A 402 -2.36 -4.84 -3.94
CA HIS A 402 -2.04 -6.12 -4.56
C HIS A 402 -0.81 -6.71 -3.86
N ASP A 403 -1.02 -7.27 -2.68
CA ASP A 403 0.06 -7.79 -1.85
C ASP A 403 0.70 -9.06 -2.44
N CYS A 404 1.90 -9.34 -1.98
CA CYS A 404 2.65 -10.55 -2.29
C CYS A 404 2.90 -10.77 -3.80
N ALA A 405 2.99 -9.70 -4.59
CA ALA A 405 3.10 -9.77 -6.05
C ALA A 405 4.39 -10.46 -6.57
N ALA A 406 5.41 -10.62 -5.72
CA ALA A 406 6.62 -11.35 -6.06
C ALA A 406 6.64 -12.79 -5.51
N ALA A 407 5.61 -13.21 -4.76
CA ALA A 407 5.50 -14.56 -4.27
C ALA A 407 5.41 -15.55 -5.44
N ARG A 408 5.98 -16.74 -5.24
CA ARG A 408 5.92 -17.80 -6.24
C ARG A 408 4.49 -18.28 -6.46
N THR A 409 4.20 -18.75 -7.67
CA THR A 409 2.89 -19.34 -7.99
C THR A 409 2.57 -20.51 -7.05
N GLU A 410 3.57 -21.33 -6.72
CA GLU A 410 3.43 -22.50 -5.87
C GLU A 410 3.08 -22.16 -4.41
N THR A 411 3.54 -21.01 -3.92
CA THR A 411 3.25 -20.53 -2.56
C THR A 411 2.03 -19.63 -2.50
N TYR A 412 1.51 -19.21 -3.65
CA TYR A 412 0.39 -18.29 -3.77
C TYR A 412 -0.78 -18.94 -4.52
N VAL A 413 -0.84 -18.81 -5.85
CA VAL A 413 -2.00 -19.21 -6.67
C VAL A 413 -2.30 -20.71 -6.59
N ASP A 414 -1.27 -21.55 -6.50
CA ASP A 414 -1.40 -23.01 -6.44
C ASP A 414 -1.39 -23.55 -5.00
N SER A 415 -1.33 -22.65 -4.01
CA SER A 415 -1.27 -22.99 -2.59
C SER A 415 -2.68 -23.20 -1.98
N THR A 416 -2.68 -23.62 -0.71
CA THR A 416 -3.86 -23.62 0.15
C THR A 416 -3.90 -22.37 1.02
N LEU A 417 -5.11 -21.94 1.36
CA LEU A 417 -5.35 -20.86 2.30
C LEU A 417 -4.97 -21.29 3.72
N GLU A 418 -4.25 -20.44 4.44
CA GLU A 418 -3.84 -20.67 5.82
C GLU A 418 -4.37 -19.54 6.73
N PRO A 419 -4.65 -19.83 8.02
CA PRO A 419 -5.03 -18.80 8.98
C PRO A 419 -4.02 -17.65 8.99
N GLY A 420 -4.52 -16.41 8.97
CA GLY A 420 -3.71 -15.19 8.85
C GLY A 420 -3.53 -14.69 7.42
N MET A 421 -3.87 -15.46 6.38
CA MET A 421 -3.96 -14.89 5.03
C MET A 421 -5.12 -13.90 4.96
N CYS A 422 -4.89 -12.76 4.31
CA CYS A 422 -5.93 -11.75 4.02
C CYS A 422 -6.01 -11.52 2.52
N LEU A 423 -7.22 -11.57 1.96
CA LEU A 423 -7.47 -11.41 0.53
C LEU A 423 -8.80 -10.69 0.26
N THR A 424 -8.90 -10.05 -0.89
CA THR A 424 -10.16 -9.48 -1.38
C THR A 424 -11.07 -10.57 -1.96
N VAL A 425 -12.39 -10.35 -1.89
CA VAL A 425 -13.39 -11.11 -2.66
C VAL A 425 -14.30 -10.13 -3.39
N GLU A 426 -14.03 -9.95 -4.69
CA GLU A 426 -14.47 -8.82 -5.52
C GLU A 426 -15.10 -9.22 -6.88
N PRO A 427 -16.09 -10.13 -6.95
CA PRO A 427 -16.72 -10.41 -8.23
C PRO A 427 -17.39 -9.16 -8.81
N GLY A 428 -17.46 -9.11 -10.15
CA GLY A 428 -18.15 -8.04 -10.85
C GLY A 428 -18.68 -8.43 -12.22
N LEU A 429 -19.69 -7.69 -12.66
CA LEU A 429 -20.31 -7.76 -13.99
C LEU A 429 -20.25 -6.38 -14.66
N TYR A 430 -19.77 -6.33 -15.90
CA TYR A 430 -19.54 -5.09 -16.63
C TYR A 430 -20.08 -5.18 -18.05
N PHE A 431 -21.20 -4.49 -18.31
CA PHE A 431 -21.84 -4.46 -19.61
C PHE A 431 -21.50 -3.16 -20.32
N GLN A 432 -20.53 -3.19 -21.24
CA GLN A 432 -20.08 -1.99 -21.96
C GLN A 432 -21.25 -1.28 -22.65
N ALA A 433 -21.20 0.05 -22.70
CA ALA A 433 -22.28 0.87 -23.27
C ALA A 433 -22.55 0.55 -24.76
N ASP A 434 -21.53 0.08 -25.48
CA ASP A 434 -21.58 -0.30 -26.89
C ASP A 434 -21.71 -1.83 -27.11
N ASP A 435 -21.95 -2.62 -26.06
CA ASP A 435 -22.12 -4.07 -26.19
C ASP A 435 -23.48 -4.44 -26.79
N LEU A 436 -23.49 -4.59 -28.12
CA LEU A 436 -24.69 -4.99 -28.86
C LEU A 436 -25.08 -6.47 -28.66
N THR A 437 -24.30 -7.26 -27.92
CA THR A 437 -24.65 -8.66 -27.63
C THR A 437 -25.55 -8.83 -26.42
N VAL A 438 -25.80 -7.76 -25.67
CA VAL A 438 -26.79 -7.73 -24.59
C VAL A 438 -27.95 -6.80 -24.91
N PRO A 439 -29.14 -7.00 -24.29
CA PRO A 439 -30.26 -6.07 -24.41
C PRO A 439 -29.87 -4.65 -23.98
N GLU A 440 -30.49 -3.65 -24.59
CA GLU A 440 -30.14 -2.24 -24.37
C GLU A 440 -30.20 -1.82 -22.90
N GLU A 441 -31.12 -2.39 -22.12
CA GLU A 441 -31.29 -2.09 -20.68
C GLU A 441 -30.11 -2.50 -19.80
N TYR A 442 -29.21 -3.39 -20.24
CA TYR A 442 -28.01 -3.79 -19.49
C TYR A 442 -26.83 -2.85 -19.76
N ARG A 443 -26.83 -2.16 -20.91
CA ARG A 443 -25.64 -1.46 -21.41
C ARG A 443 -25.28 -0.28 -20.53
N GLY A 444 -23.98 -0.13 -20.25
CA GLY A 444 -23.45 0.90 -19.38
C GLY A 444 -23.60 0.61 -17.89
N ILE A 445 -24.02 -0.59 -17.49
CA ILE A 445 -24.11 -1.01 -16.10
C ILE A 445 -22.87 -1.82 -15.74
N GLY A 446 -22.09 -1.30 -14.79
CA GLY A 446 -21.02 -2.02 -14.11
C GLY A 446 -21.35 -2.16 -12.63
N VAL A 447 -21.17 -3.36 -12.08
CA VAL A 447 -21.30 -3.65 -10.66
C VAL A 447 -20.13 -4.47 -10.19
N ARG A 448 -19.49 -4.03 -9.10
CA ARG A 448 -18.55 -4.80 -8.28
C ARG A 448 -18.94 -4.65 -6.81
N ILE A 449 -18.78 -5.72 -6.05
CA ILE A 449 -18.93 -5.74 -4.59
C ILE A 449 -17.72 -6.47 -4.06
N GLU A 450 -17.01 -5.84 -3.14
CA GLU A 450 -15.70 -6.31 -2.67
C GLU A 450 -15.55 -6.14 -1.17
N ASP A 451 -14.95 -7.14 -0.53
CA ASP A 451 -14.62 -7.13 0.89
C ASP A 451 -13.26 -7.74 1.15
N ASP A 452 -12.68 -7.32 2.27
CA ASP A 452 -11.41 -7.82 2.81
C ASP A 452 -11.69 -9.00 3.74
N ILE A 453 -11.20 -10.18 3.38
CA ILE A 453 -11.49 -11.44 4.06
C ILE A 453 -10.20 -11.96 4.71
N LEU A 454 -10.23 -12.10 6.04
CA LEU A 454 -9.17 -12.72 6.82
C LEU A 454 -9.49 -14.20 7.06
N VAL A 455 -8.60 -15.10 6.67
CA VAL A 455 -8.71 -16.53 6.97
C VAL A 455 -8.44 -16.76 8.46
N THR A 456 -9.35 -17.46 9.15
CA THR A 456 -9.23 -17.82 10.57
C THR A 456 -8.97 -19.33 10.73
N GLU A 457 -8.73 -19.78 11.96
CA GLU A 457 -8.51 -21.22 12.25
C GLU A 457 -9.70 -22.12 11.87
N ASP A 458 -10.91 -21.57 11.90
CA ASP A 458 -12.19 -22.26 11.74
C ASP A 458 -13.04 -21.74 10.57
N GLY A 459 -12.50 -20.81 9.78
CA GLY A 459 -13.17 -20.29 8.59
C GLY A 459 -12.58 -18.97 8.10
N ASN A 460 -13.41 -17.94 8.05
CA ASN A 460 -12.96 -16.60 7.71
C ASN A 460 -13.74 -15.53 8.50
N ARG A 461 -13.17 -14.34 8.53
CA ARG A 461 -13.79 -13.12 9.04
C ARG A 461 -13.78 -12.08 7.92
N ASN A 462 -14.96 -11.59 7.55
CA ASN A 462 -15.08 -10.40 6.72
C ASN A 462 -14.76 -9.16 7.57
N LEU A 463 -13.64 -8.49 7.28
CA LEU A 463 -13.21 -7.28 7.99
C LEU A 463 -14.11 -6.08 7.65
N SER A 464 -14.73 -6.11 6.47
CA SER A 464 -15.54 -5.05 5.86
C SER A 464 -17.05 -5.23 6.08
N ASP A 465 -17.44 -6.12 7.01
CA ASP A 465 -18.84 -6.42 7.31
C ASP A 465 -19.65 -5.23 7.87
N GLY A 466 -18.94 -4.18 8.34
CA GLY A 466 -19.53 -2.92 8.77
C GLY A 466 -20.20 -2.10 7.65
N LEU A 467 -19.94 -2.42 6.38
CA LEU A 467 -20.60 -1.80 5.22
C LEU A 467 -21.64 -2.76 4.60
N PRO A 468 -22.89 -2.32 4.40
CA PRO A 468 -23.93 -3.18 3.85
C PRO A 468 -23.64 -3.61 2.41
N ARG A 469 -24.13 -4.80 2.05
CA ARG A 469 -23.87 -5.45 0.75
C ARG A 469 -25.12 -5.98 0.08
N ARG A 470 -26.18 -6.25 0.82
CA ARG A 470 -27.48 -6.57 0.22
C ARG A 470 -28.11 -5.28 -0.30
N SER A 471 -28.71 -5.33 -1.48
CA SER A 471 -29.22 -4.12 -2.14
C SER A 471 -30.25 -3.36 -1.30
N ASP A 472 -31.12 -4.06 -0.56
CA ASP A 472 -32.09 -3.46 0.37
C ASP A 472 -31.42 -2.81 1.60
N GLU A 473 -30.38 -3.44 2.14
CA GLU A 473 -29.58 -2.88 3.22
C GLU A 473 -28.79 -1.64 2.78
N VAL A 474 -28.24 -1.65 1.56
CA VAL A 474 -27.56 -0.48 0.98
C VAL A 474 -28.53 0.68 0.83
N GLU A 475 -29.72 0.46 0.28
CA GLU A 475 -30.74 1.50 0.15
C GLU A 475 -31.19 2.06 1.51
N ALA A 476 -31.33 1.19 2.52
CA ALA A 476 -31.71 1.59 3.88
C ALA A 476 -30.61 2.40 4.57
N TRP A 477 -29.35 1.96 4.46
CA TRP A 477 -28.19 2.64 4.98
C TRP A 477 -27.99 4.02 4.34
N MET A 478 -28.07 4.10 3.01
CA MET A 478 -27.97 5.38 2.31
C MET A 478 -29.07 6.35 2.72
N ALA A 479 -30.30 5.87 2.88
CA ALA A 479 -31.41 6.69 3.35
C ALA A 479 -31.15 7.19 4.79
N ALA A 480 -30.67 6.34 5.69
CA ALA A 480 -30.38 6.73 7.07
C ALA A 480 -29.29 7.81 7.17
N LEU A 481 -28.29 7.80 6.28
CA LEU A 481 -27.21 8.79 6.28
C LEU A 481 -27.59 10.15 5.68
N LYS A 482 -28.55 10.17 4.74
CA LYS A 482 -29.00 11.41 4.09
C LYS A 482 -30.06 12.19 4.90
N GLY A 483 -30.61 11.59 5.95
CA GLY A 483 -31.72 12.14 6.74
C GLY A 483 -33.05 12.04 6.00
#